data_AF-A0AA35IQS8-F1
#
_entry.id   AF-A0AA35IQS8-F1
#
_cell.length_a   1.000
_cell.length_b   1.000
_cell.length_c   1.000
_cell.angle_alpha   90.00
_cell.angle_beta   90.00
_cell.angle_gamma   90.00
#
_symmetry.space_group_name_H-M   'P 1'
#
loop_
_entity.id
_entity.type
_entity.pdbx_description
1 polymer ?
#
loop_
_entity_poly.entity_id
_entity_poly.type
_entity_poly.pdbx_seq_one_letter_code
_entity_poly.pdbx_strand_id
1 'polypeptide(L)'
;MEESKKKRNREGDIHSKSIPPHKKSKEDATNNKAVDTSLRLNMPKGYKMMEIMGYKEGEILGKNRSALKEPIKVEIKPKKQGICTSKPDSSIASDMKMSKQKFIRWKSEKKHKERLEKIWYRIQKVAFDMMGDSELYNPGQDPRDFNVLWRSYVIQLNEELKGGNSNNDSSYNTDAKDGKSQISVEELESSTMPKIEKKEYTPVAINYNTSMVSDSTTDDTELAALEELSIEKRITKLNIFLRYERYYCFFCGIKYNDECDLYEHCPGVNEEDHE
;
A
#
# COMPACT_ATOMS: atom_id res chain seq x y z
N MET A 1 18.05 -80.57 -22.24
CA MET A 1 17.83 -79.46 -23.17
C MET A 1 17.86 -78.20 -22.34
N GLU A 2 19.04 -77.59 -22.24
CA GLU A 2 19.38 -76.33 -22.93
C GLU A 2 18.87 -75.13 -22.11
N GLU A 3 19.63 -74.10 -21.75
CA GLU A 3 20.95 -73.66 -22.19
C GLU A 3 21.44 -72.59 -21.20
N SER A 4 22.72 -72.66 -20.86
CA SER A 4 23.45 -71.66 -20.09
C SER A 4 23.59 -70.34 -20.86
N LYS A 5 23.18 -69.20 -20.29
CA LYS A 5 23.53 -67.87 -20.82
C LYS A 5 24.33 -67.05 -19.81
N LYS A 6 25.65 -67.20 -19.96
CA LYS A 6 26.76 -66.42 -19.38
C LYS A 6 26.64 -64.94 -19.82
N LYS A 7 26.44 -64.01 -18.88
CA LYS A 7 26.63 -62.57 -19.13
C LYS A 7 27.94 -62.11 -18.48
N ARG A 8 28.78 -61.52 -19.32
CA ARG A 8 30.18 -61.16 -19.09
C ARG A 8 30.24 -59.81 -18.36
N ASN A 9 31.07 -59.74 -17.32
CA ASN A 9 31.47 -58.48 -16.69
C ASN A 9 32.39 -57.72 -17.67
N ARG A 10 32.08 -56.45 -17.94
CA ARG A 10 32.95 -55.53 -18.66
C ARG A 10 33.64 -54.63 -17.65
N GLU A 11 34.94 -54.83 -17.54
CA GLU A 11 35.88 -53.92 -16.88
C GLU A 11 35.90 -52.59 -17.63
N GLY A 12 35.76 -51.50 -16.89
CA GLY A 12 35.84 -50.12 -17.38
C GLY A 12 36.79 -49.35 -16.48
N ASP A 13 38.07 -49.43 -16.83
CA ASP A 13 39.18 -48.70 -16.23
C ASP A 13 39.14 -47.23 -16.72
N ILE A 14 39.02 -46.28 -15.78
CA ILE A 14 39.16 -44.84 -16.06
C ILE A 14 40.07 -44.22 -14.99
N HIS A 15 41.36 -44.40 -15.19
CA HIS A 15 42.45 -43.46 -14.97
C HIS A 15 42.19 -42.30 -13.98
N SER A 16 42.49 -42.53 -12.70
CA SER A 16 42.61 -41.48 -11.69
C SER A 16 43.84 -40.61 -11.99
N LYS A 17 43.64 -39.43 -12.60
CA LYS A 17 44.67 -38.39 -12.67
C LYS A 17 44.96 -37.89 -11.26
N SER A 18 46.14 -38.26 -10.76
CA SER A 18 46.73 -37.76 -9.52
C SER A 18 46.94 -36.25 -9.60
N ILE A 19 46.09 -35.48 -8.89
CA ILE A 19 46.33 -34.07 -8.60
C ILE A 19 47.41 -34.01 -7.51
N PRO A 20 48.55 -33.33 -7.71
CA PRO A 20 49.58 -33.18 -6.67
C PRO A 20 49.00 -32.46 -5.44
N PRO A 21 49.39 -32.83 -4.21
CA PRO A 21 48.93 -32.12 -3.03
C PRO A 21 49.44 -30.68 -3.07
N HIS A 22 48.50 -29.74 -3.16
CA HIS A 22 48.78 -28.32 -3.00
C HIS A 22 49.49 -28.12 -1.65
N LYS A 23 50.74 -27.64 -1.67
CA LYS A 23 51.43 -27.16 -0.46
C LYS A 23 50.52 -26.14 0.21
N LYS A 24 49.92 -26.49 1.36
CA LYS A 24 49.34 -25.51 2.27
C LYS A 24 50.48 -24.59 2.69
N SER A 25 50.43 -23.34 2.27
CA SER A 25 51.37 -22.31 2.66
C SER A 25 51.39 -22.22 4.19
N LYS A 26 52.59 -22.22 4.77
CA LYS A 26 52.81 -22.02 6.22
C LYS A 26 52.54 -20.57 6.66
N GLU A 27 51.92 -19.76 5.81
CA GLU A 27 51.75 -18.31 5.94
C GLU A 27 50.58 -17.93 6.88
N ASP A 28 49.59 -18.80 7.03
CA ASP A 28 48.38 -18.49 7.80
C ASP A 28 48.62 -18.45 9.32
N ALA A 29 49.56 -19.27 9.82
CA ALA A 29 49.90 -19.30 11.25
C ALA A 29 50.85 -18.18 11.67
N THR A 30 51.52 -17.53 10.72
CA THR A 30 52.43 -16.40 10.98
C THR A 30 51.71 -15.07 11.10
N ASN A 31 50.55 -14.90 10.46
CA ASN A 31 49.80 -13.64 10.51
C ASN A 31 49.25 -13.31 11.90
N ASN A 32 48.71 -14.30 12.63
CA ASN A 32 48.20 -14.07 13.99
C ASN A 32 49.30 -13.74 15.00
N LYS A 33 50.53 -14.23 14.78
CA LYS A 33 51.69 -13.94 15.65
C LYS A 33 52.23 -12.52 15.47
N ALA A 34 52.07 -11.95 14.27
CA ALA A 34 52.51 -10.58 13.98
C ALA A 34 51.60 -9.51 14.62
N VAL A 35 50.36 -9.85 14.97
CA VAL A 35 49.38 -8.95 15.60
C VAL A 35 49.74 -8.62 17.04
N ASP A 36 50.24 -9.59 17.80
CA ASP A 36 50.63 -9.40 19.22
C ASP A 36 52.07 -8.90 19.38
N THR A 37 52.82 -8.81 18.29
CA THR A 37 54.22 -8.36 18.32
C THR A 37 54.27 -6.83 18.19
N SER A 38 54.84 -6.14 19.19
CA SER A 38 54.96 -4.68 19.20
C SER A 38 55.48 -4.12 17.86
N LEU A 39 54.87 -3.05 17.35
CA LEU A 39 55.21 -2.43 16.06
C LEU A 39 56.69 -2.11 15.90
N ARG A 40 57.37 -1.78 17.01
CA ARG A 40 58.83 -1.58 17.08
C ARG A 40 59.64 -2.80 16.62
N LEU A 41 59.19 -4.01 16.96
CA LEU A 41 59.89 -5.25 16.64
C LEU A 41 59.60 -5.71 15.22
N ASN A 42 58.34 -5.54 14.76
CA ASN A 42 57.95 -5.97 13.42
C ASN A 42 58.48 -5.03 12.33
N MET A 43 58.56 -3.71 12.59
CA MET A 43 59.06 -2.71 11.63
C MET A 43 59.89 -1.59 12.30
N PRO A 44 61.17 -1.85 12.65
CA PRO A 44 62.00 -0.90 13.41
C PRO A 44 62.31 0.40 12.66
N LYS A 45 62.53 0.34 11.33
CA LYS A 45 62.79 1.55 10.52
C LYS A 45 61.53 2.38 10.29
N GLY A 46 60.40 1.71 10.06
CA GLY A 46 59.10 2.37 9.90
C GLY A 46 58.67 3.05 11.19
N TYR A 47 58.82 2.38 12.32
CA TYR A 47 58.57 2.95 13.64
C TYR A 47 59.41 4.21 13.90
N LYS A 48 60.72 4.16 13.64
CA LYS A 48 61.61 5.33 13.79
C LYS A 48 61.18 6.51 12.91
N MET A 49 60.68 6.25 11.71
CA MET A 49 60.17 7.30 10.82
C MET A 49 58.86 7.90 11.35
N MET A 50 57.95 7.09 11.91
CA MET A 50 56.71 7.55 12.54
C MET A 50 56.98 8.38 13.80
N GLU A 51 57.97 7.99 14.60
CA GLU A 51 58.39 8.72 15.80
C GLU A 51 58.93 10.11 15.45
N ILE A 52 59.71 10.24 14.37
CA ILE A 52 60.17 11.54 13.86
C ILE A 52 59.00 12.43 13.41
N MET A 53 57.89 11.83 12.97
CA MET A 53 56.67 12.54 12.58
C MET A 53 55.72 12.80 13.76
N GLY A 54 56.15 12.49 14.99
CA GLY A 54 55.41 12.79 16.22
C GLY A 54 54.45 11.70 16.70
N TYR A 55 54.52 10.47 16.15
CA TYR A 55 53.76 9.34 16.66
C TYR A 55 54.42 8.73 17.90
N LYS A 56 53.64 8.49 18.96
CA LYS A 56 54.08 7.74 20.15
C LYS A 56 53.30 6.42 20.26
N GLU A 57 53.92 5.40 20.85
CA GLU A 57 53.23 4.12 21.09
C GLU A 57 51.94 4.32 21.89
N GLY A 58 50.81 3.91 21.31
CA GLY A 58 49.49 3.99 21.92
C GLY A 58 48.71 5.28 21.61
N GLU A 59 49.29 6.23 20.87
CA GLU A 59 48.57 7.40 20.37
C GLU A 59 47.76 7.09 19.11
N ILE A 60 46.64 7.79 18.96
CA ILE A 60 45.77 7.68 17.81
C ILE A 60 46.32 8.58 16.70
N LEU A 61 46.35 8.08 15.46
CA LEU A 61 46.76 8.87 14.32
C LEU A 61 45.63 9.84 13.89
N GLY A 62 45.95 11.13 13.76
CA GLY A 62 45.03 12.17 13.29
C GLY A 62 44.34 12.99 14.39
N LYS A 63 43.55 14.00 14.00
CA LYS A 63 42.94 14.99 14.93
C LYS A 63 41.75 14.43 15.73
N ASN A 64 41.19 13.29 15.31
CA ASN A 64 39.96 12.74 15.87
C ASN A 64 40.27 11.86 17.09
N ARG A 65 39.63 12.16 18.23
CA ARG A 65 39.80 11.39 19.48
C ARG A 65 39.22 9.97 19.44
N SER A 66 38.47 9.62 18.40
CA SER A 66 37.75 8.34 18.27
C SER A 66 38.33 7.41 17.19
N ALA A 67 39.52 7.69 16.65
CA ALA A 67 40.13 6.80 15.65
C ALA A 67 40.70 5.51 16.28
N LEU A 68 40.82 4.47 15.46
CA LEU A 68 41.23 3.14 15.88
C LEU A 68 42.70 3.13 16.33
N LYS A 69 42.95 2.52 17.49
CA LYS A 69 44.30 2.31 18.04
C LYS A 69 44.93 1.00 17.57
N GLU A 70 44.10 0.02 17.28
CA GLU A 70 44.52 -1.32 16.88
C GLU A 70 44.15 -1.59 15.43
N PRO A 71 44.95 -2.40 14.71
CA PRO A 71 44.61 -2.85 13.37
C PRO A 71 43.24 -3.55 13.33
N ILE A 72 42.48 -3.32 12.27
CA ILE A 72 41.18 -3.99 12.07
C ILE A 72 41.43 -5.49 11.93
N LYS A 73 40.83 -6.28 12.83
CA LYS A 73 40.88 -7.74 12.78
C LYS A 73 40.04 -8.22 11.60
N VAL A 74 40.67 -8.93 10.66
CA VAL A 74 39.98 -9.57 9.53
C VAL A 74 39.83 -11.05 9.82
N GLU A 75 38.59 -11.52 9.98
CA GLU A 75 38.29 -12.94 10.12
C GLU A 75 38.32 -13.63 8.76
N ILE A 76 39.41 -14.34 8.48
CA ILE A 76 39.53 -15.14 7.26
C ILE A 76 38.73 -16.44 7.46
N LYS A 77 37.60 -16.57 6.76
CA LYS A 77 36.76 -17.78 6.83
C LYS A 77 37.49 -18.96 6.17
N PRO A 78 37.74 -20.09 6.88
CA PRO A 78 38.55 -21.20 6.36
C PRO A 78 37.82 -22.05 5.32
N LYS A 79 36.50 -21.92 5.22
CA LYS A 79 35.66 -22.64 4.27
C LYS A 79 35.20 -21.70 3.17
N LYS A 80 35.05 -22.22 1.95
CA LYS A 80 34.39 -21.56 0.81
C LYS A 80 32.88 -21.46 1.05
N GLN A 81 32.49 -20.75 2.11
CA GLN A 81 31.09 -20.46 2.42
C GLN A 81 30.67 -19.19 1.68
N GLY A 82 29.45 -19.17 1.15
CA GLY A 82 28.90 -17.97 0.52
C GLY A 82 28.88 -16.78 1.50
N ILE A 83 29.04 -15.57 0.98
CA ILE A 83 28.81 -14.34 1.75
C ILE A 83 27.35 -14.43 2.28
N CYS A 84 27.13 -14.11 3.56
CA CYS A 84 25.83 -14.20 4.26
C CYS A 84 25.38 -15.57 4.82
N THR A 85 26.25 -16.58 4.85
CA THR A 85 25.90 -17.92 5.40
C THR A 85 26.22 -18.10 6.90
N SER A 86 26.91 -17.15 7.53
CA SER A 86 27.10 -17.16 8.98
C SER A 86 25.78 -16.83 9.65
N LYS A 87 25.34 -17.68 10.60
CA LYS A 87 24.16 -17.38 11.42
C LYS A 87 24.40 -16.03 12.09
N PRO A 88 23.47 -15.06 11.98
CA PRO A 88 23.59 -13.82 12.72
C PRO A 88 23.64 -14.15 14.21
N ASP A 89 24.40 -13.36 14.97
CA ASP A 89 24.38 -13.44 16.43
C ASP A 89 22.94 -13.43 16.93
N SER A 90 22.67 -14.16 18.02
CA SER A 90 21.28 -14.39 18.48
C SER A 90 20.50 -13.09 18.72
N SER A 91 21.19 -12.01 19.12
CA SER A 91 20.63 -10.65 19.26
C SER A 91 20.24 -10.01 17.91
N ILE A 92 21.12 -10.08 16.92
CA ILE A 92 20.86 -9.59 15.55
C ILE A 92 19.74 -10.41 14.91
N ALA A 93 19.69 -11.72 15.19
CA ALA A 93 18.64 -12.61 14.71
C ALA A 93 17.27 -12.27 15.31
N SER A 94 17.20 -11.92 16.61
CA SER A 94 15.96 -11.45 17.23
C SER A 94 15.52 -10.09 16.70
N ASP A 95 16.44 -9.13 16.54
CA ASP A 95 16.12 -7.81 16.01
C ASP A 95 15.62 -7.88 14.57
N MET A 96 16.23 -8.73 13.74
CA MET A 96 15.80 -8.96 12.37
C MET A 96 14.43 -9.67 12.28
N LYS A 97 14.14 -10.60 13.20
CA LYS A 97 12.80 -11.21 13.32
C LYS A 97 11.74 -10.20 13.76
N MET A 98 12.05 -9.37 14.75
CA MET A 98 11.17 -8.29 15.22
C MET A 98 10.88 -7.27 14.12
N SER A 99 11.90 -6.91 13.33
CA SER A 99 11.75 -6.03 12.16
C SER A 99 10.84 -6.63 11.10
N LYS A 100 11.02 -7.93 10.78
CA LYS A 100 10.15 -8.65 9.84
C LYS A 100 8.70 -8.74 10.33
N GLN A 101 8.47 -9.02 11.61
CA GLN A 101 7.13 -9.07 12.20
C GLN A 101 6.44 -7.70 12.15
N LYS A 102 7.16 -6.61 12.48
CA LYS A 102 6.64 -5.24 12.34
C LYS A 102 6.23 -4.93 10.91
N PHE A 103 7.04 -5.33 9.92
CA PHE A 103 6.71 -5.13 8.50
C PHE A 103 5.45 -5.90 8.07
N ILE A 104 5.32 -7.17 8.48
CA ILE A 104 4.12 -7.98 8.16
C ILE A 104 2.87 -7.34 8.77
N ARG A 105 2.95 -6.93 10.04
CA ARG A 105 1.85 -6.25 10.74
C ARG A 105 1.45 -4.96 10.05
N TRP A 106 2.42 -4.08 9.74
CA TRP A 106 2.18 -2.85 8.99
C TRP A 106 1.47 -3.10 7.66
N LYS A 107 1.91 -4.14 6.92
CA LYS A 107 1.28 -4.51 5.64
C LYS A 107 -0.15 -5.00 5.83
N SER A 108 -0.42 -5.76 6.89
CA SER A 108 -1.77 -6.24 7.23
C SER A 108 -2.68 -5.08 7.63
N GLU A 109 -2.21 -4.19 8.50
CA GLU A 109 -2.94 -3.01 8.95
C GLU A 109 -3.26 -2.07 7.79
N LYS A 110 -2.32 -1.86 6.87
CA LYS A 110 -2.56 -1.06 5.66
C LYS A 110 -3.67 -1.67 4.80
N LYS A 111 -3.61 -2.97 4.53
CA LYS A 111 -4.67 -3.67 3.78
C LYS A 111 -6.02 -3.64 4.49
N HIS A 112 -6.03 -3.79 5.81
CA HIS A 112 -7.24 -3.71 6.62
C HIS A 112 -7.89 -2.33 6.49
N LYS A 113 -7.10 -1.26 6.62
CA LYS A 113 -7.58 0.12 6.42
C LYS A 113 -8.14 0.34 5.01
N GLU A 114 -7.40 -0.06 3.97
CA GLU A 114 -7.88 0.04 2.58
C GLU A 114 -9.21 -0.72 2.35
N ARG A 115 -9.39 -1.86 3.03
CA ARG A 115 -10.64 -2.63 2.98
C ARG A 115 -11.79 -1.89 3.65
N LEU A 116 -11.55 -1.34 4.84
CA LEU A 116 -12.53 -0.56 5.58
C LEU A 116 -12.93 0.72 4.84
N GLU A 117 -11.99 1.43 4.21
CA GLU A 117 -12.28 2.61 3.38
C GLU A 117 -13.21 2.27 2.21
N LYS A 118 -13.00 1.13 1.56
CA LYS A 118 -13.90 0.64 0.50
C LYS A 118 -15.28 0.27 1.03
N ILE A 119 -15.36 -0.31 2.21
CA ILE A 119 -16.65 -0.59 2.86
C ILE A 119 -17.36 0.71 3.21
N TRP A 120 -16.64 1.66 3.79
CA TRP A 120 -17.14 2.99 4.13
C TRP A 120 -17.72 3.71 2.91
N TYR A 121 -16.98 3.76 1.81
CA TYR A 121 -17.48 4.33 0.55
C TYR A 121 -18.76 3.63 0.05
N ARG A 122 -18.78 2.29 0.06
CA ARG A 122 -19.95 1.52 -0.40
C ARG A 122 -21.18 1.77 0.46
N ILE A 123 -21.03 1.80 1.78
CA ILE A 123 -22.17 2.00 2.68
C ILE A 123 -22.70 3.43 2.58
N GLN A 124 -21.82 4.43 2.40
CA GLN A 124 -22.22 5.82 2.14
C GLN A 124 -23.03 5.95 0.85
N LYS A 125 -22.56 5.33 -0.23
CA LYS A 125 -23.28 5.30 -1.51
C LYS A 125 -24.66 4.67 -1.37
N VAL A 126 -24.75 3.51 -0.71
CA VAL A 126 -26.03 2.84 -0.46
C VAL A 126 -26.96 3.72 0.37
N ALA A 127 -26.46 4.40 1.40
CA ALA A 127 -27.28 5.30 2.20
C ALA A 127 -27.78 6.50 1.39
N PHE A 128 -26.91 7.11 0.60
CA PHE A 128 -27.24 8.23 -0.27
C PHE A 128 -28.32 7.86 -1.30
N ASP A 129 -28.17 6.70 -1.94
CA ASP A 129 -29.14 6.18 -2.90
C ASP A 129 -30.48 5.81 -2.22
N MET A 130 -30.42 5.11 -1.09
CA MET A 130 -31.63 4.70 -0.37
C MET A 130 -32.42 5.90 0.16
N MET A 131 -31.74 6.93 0.65
CA MET A 131 -32.42 8.11 1.20
C MET A 131 -33.09 8.98 0.15
N GLY A 132 -32.72 8.81 -1.13
CA GLY A 132 -33.23 9.63 -2.24
C GLY A 132 -32.42 10.91 -2.44
N ASP A 133 -31.36 11.13 -1.68
CA ASP A 133 -30.47 12.29 -1.80
C ASP A 133 -29.77 12.32 -3.17
N SER A 134 -29.62 11.16 -3.83
CA SER A 134 -29.13 11.08 -5.20
C SER A 134 -30.00 11.83 -6.21
N GLU A 135 -31.31 11.94 -5.99
CA GLU A 135 -32.20 12.68 -6.90
C GLU A 135 -32.14 14.19 -6.64
N LEU A 136 -31.75 14.59 -5.43
CA LEU A 136 -31.64 15.98 -5.00
C LEU A 136 -30.28 16.60 -5.32
N TYR A 137 -29.27 15.76 -5.51
CA TYR A 137 -27.90 16.20 -5.73
C TYR A 137 -27.72 16.91 -7.08
N ASN A 138 -27.24 18.15 -7.00
CA ASN A 138 -26.80 18.91 -8.15
C ASN A 138 -25.29 19.20 -8.04
N PRO A 139 -24.53 19.08 -9.15
CA PRO A 139 -23.11 19.41 -9.18
C PRO A 139 -22.80 20.80 -8.64
N GLY A 140 -21.95 20.88 -7.62
CA GLY A 140 -21.53 22.16 -7.02
C GLY A 140 -22.39 22.66 -5.85
N GLN A 141 -23.37 21.89 -5.38
CA GLN A 141 -24.04 22.16 -4.10
C GLN A 141 -23.08 22.04 -2.90
N ASP A 142 -23.43 22.73 -1.82
CA ASP A 142 -22.68 22.66 -0.57
C ASP A 142 -22.87 21.26 0.05
N PRO A 143 -21.79 20.51 0.34
CA PRO A 143 -21.89 19.22 1.03
C PRO A 143 -22.69 19.27 2.34
N ARG A 144 -22.80 20.44 2.98
CA ARG A 144 -23.55 20.62 4.22
C ARG A 144 -25.06 20.42 4.10
N ASP A 145 -25.59 20.56 2.90
CA ASP A 145 -27.01 20.35 2.61
C ASP A 145 -27.42 18.89 2.78
N PHE A 146 -26.45 17.97 2.78
CA PHE A 146 -26.66 16.53 2.96
C PHE A 146 -26.37 16.09 4.40
N ASN A 147 -26.83 14.88 4.76
CA ASN A 147 -26.54 14.30 6.06
C ASN A 147 -25.04 14.10 6.27
N VAL A 148 -24.55 14.49 7.45
CA VAL A 148 -23.15 14.34 7.93
C VAL A 148 -22.56 12.97 7.60
N LEU A 149 -23.36 11.90 7.70
CA LEU A 149 -22.92 10.51 7.49
C LEU A 149 -22.40 10.23 6.06
N TRP A 150 -22.87 10.96 5.04
CA TRP A 150 -22.43 10.79 3.65
C TRP A 150 -21.92 12.08 3.00
N ARG A 151 -21.66 13.16 3.76
CA ARG A 151 -21.04 14.39 3.20
C ARG A 151 -19.69 14.13 2.55
N SER A 152 -18.86 13.26 3.12
CA SER A 152 -17.57 12.91 2.51
C SER A 152 -17.72 12.27 1.13
N TYR A 153 -18.81 11.53 0.91
CA TYR A 153 -19.13 10.99 -0.41
C TYR A 153 -19.53 12.10 -1.40
N VAL A 154 -20.34 13.06 -0.97
CA VAL A 154 -20.73 14.24 -1.79
C VAL A 154 -19.50 15.10 -2.15
N ILE A 155 -18.57 15.30 -1.20
CA ILE A 155 -17.30 16.00 -1.44
C ILE A 155 -16.52 15.26 -2.54
N GLN A 156 -16.39 13.95 -2.41
CA GLN A 156 -15.69 13.13 -3.41
C GLN A 156 -16.34 13.22 -4.80
N LEU A 157 -17.68 13.19 -4.90
CA LEU A 157 -18.39 13.39 -6.17
C LEU A 157 -18.10 14.76 -6.79
N ASN A 158 -18.13 15.81 -5.98
CA ASN A 158 -17.80 17.17 -6.42
C ASN A 158 -16.34 17.27 -6.91
N GLU A 159 -15.40 16.59 -6.27
CA GLU A 159 -14.00 16.52 -6.69
C GLU A 159 -13.82 15.75 -8.00
N GLU A 160 -14.48 14.61 -8.16
CA GLU A 160 -14.45 13.81 -9.40
C GLU A 160 -14.96 14.61 -10.60
N LEU A 161 -16.04 15.39 -10.42
CA LEU A 161 -16.58 16.27 -11.47
C LEU A 161 -15.64 17.44 -11.80
N LYS A 162 -14.98 18.03 -10.80
CA LYS A 162 -13.96 19.08 -11.04
C LYS A 162 -12.72 18.52 -11.75
N GLY A 163 -12.28 17.32 -11.38
CA GLY A 163 -11.12 16.65 -11.98
C GLY A 163 -11.35 16.24 -13.44
N GLY A 164 -12.59 15.90 -13.81
CA GLY A 164 -12.97 15.60 -15.19
C GLY A 164 -12.89 16.81 -16.14
N ASN A 165 -13.18 18.02 -15.65
CA ASN A 165 -13.18 19.22 -16.49
C ASN A 165 -11.79 19.77 -16.80
N SER A 166 -10.76 19.46 -16.00
CA SER A 166 -9.40 19.99 -16.22
C SER A 166 -8.56 19.19 -17.23
N ASN A 167 -9.00 18.00 -17.62
CA ASN A 167 -8.27 17.12 -18.56
C ASN A 167 -8.75 17.25 -20.02
N ASN A 168 -9.80 18.05 -20.30
CA ASN A 168 -10.33 18.24 -21.64
C ASN A 168 -9.80 19.50 -22.36
N ASP A 169 -8.91 20.26 -21.73
CA ASP A 169 -8.40 21.53 -22.26
C ASP A 169 -6.90 21.45 -22.62
N SER A 170 -6.50 20.43 -23.39
CA SER A 170 -5.20 20.44 -24.10
C SER A 170 -5.15 19.36 -25.19
N SER A 171 -5.67 19.67 -26.39
CA SER A 171 -5.26 19.03 -27.66
C SER A 171 -6.01 19.62 -28.87
N TYR A 172 -5.47 20.74 -29.37
CA TYR A 172 -5.43 21.23 -30.77
C TYR A 172 -6.69 21.77 -31.47
N ASN A 173 -6.62 23.08 -31.73
CA ASN A 173 -7.32 23.79 -32.80
C ASN A 173 -6.73 23.48 -34.19
N THR A 174 -7.57 23.72 -35.20
CA THR A 174 -7.32 24.02 -36.63
C THR A 174 -6.95 22.86 -37.56
N ASP A 175 -7.86 22.50 -38.47
CA ASP A 175 -7.83 23.05 -39.83
C ASP A 175 -9.15 22.84 -40.60
N ALA A 176 -9.45 23.84 -41.44
CA ALA A 176 -10.64 23.98 -42.26
C ALA A 176 -10.58 23.19 -43.58
N LYS A 177 -11.72 22.65 -44.05
CA LYS A 177 -12.46 23.13 -45.24
C LYS A 177 -13.44 22.09 -45.83
N ASP A 178 -14.63 22.62 -46.13
CA ASP A 178 -15.47 22.45 -47.32
C ASP A 178 -15.92 21.06 -47.80
N GLY A 179 -17.25 20.87 -47.85
CA GLY A 179 -17.88 19.74 -48.53
C GLY A 179 -19.40 19.65 -48.37
N LYS A 180 -20.12 20.58 -48.99
CA LYS A 180 -21.59 20.67 -49.09
C LYS A 180 -22.20 19.45 -49.79
N SER A 181 -23.28 18.86 -49.27
CA SER A 181 -24.28 18.09 -50.05
C SER A 181 -25.60 17.97 -49.27
N GLN A 182 -26.67 18.50 -49.86
CA GLN A 182 -28.08 18.27 -49.49
C GLN A 182 -28.60 16.99 -50.18
N ILE A 183 -29.77 16.49 -49.73
CA ILE A 183 -30.79 15.60 -50.35
C ILE A 183 -31.34 14.73 -49.19
N SER A 184 -32.47 15.04 -48.53
CA SER A 184 -33.91 14.96 -48.89
C SER A 184 -34.54 13.56 -48.71
N VAL A 185 -35.44 13.50 -47.71
CA VAL A 185 -36.74 12.77 -47.54
C VAL A 185 -36.88 11.23 -47.70
N GLU A 186 -37.88 10.73 -46.96
CA GLU A 186 -38.60 9.43 -46.99
C GLU A 186 -38.09 8.38 -45.97
N GLU A 187 -38.71 8.22 -44.79
CA GLU A 187 -40.01 7.57 -44.44
C GLU A 187 -39.91 6.04 -44.30
N LEU A 188 -40.00 5.54 -43.06
CA LEU A 188 -40.83 4.38 -42.68
C LEU A 188 -40.72 4.08 -41.16
N GLU A 189 -41.83 4.37 -40.47
CA GLU A 189 -42.14 3.98 -39.10
C GLU A 189 -42.58 2.51 -38.99
N SER A 190 -42.44 1.93 -37.80
CA SER A 190 -43.29 0.90 -37.14
C SER A 190 -42.42 0.13 -36.12
N SER A 191 -42.69 0.03 -34.81
CA SER A 191 -43.97 0.09 -34.09
C SER A 191 -43.79 0.57 -32.64
N THR A 192 -44.87 1.12 -32.12
CA THR A 192 -45.06 1.94 -30.91
C THR A 192 -45.27 1.15 -29.60
N MET A 193 -44.74 1.72 -28.49
CA MET A 193 -45.15 1.51 -27.09
C MET A 193 -46.07 2.67 -26.65
N PRO A 194 -47.08 2.48 -25.76
CA PRO A 194 -48.22 3.39 -25.67
C PRO A 194 -47.94 4.68 -24.90
N LYS A 195 -48.76 5.67 -25.27
CA LYS A 195 -48.81 7.09 -24.88
C LYS A 195 -49.48 7.25 -23.52
N ILE A 196 -48.83 7.90 -22.55
CA ILE A 196 -49.49 8.48 -21.36
C ILE A 196 -48.98 9.92 -21.18
N GLU A 197 -49.90 10.77 -20.75
CA GLU A 197 -50.04 12.18 -21.04
C GLU A 197 -49.03 13.10 -20.35
N LYS A 198 -48.58 14.12 -21.10
CA LYS A 198 -47.83 15.26 -20.61
C LYS A 198 -48.76 16.13 -19.75
N LYS A 199 -48.46 16.26 -18.45
CA LYS A 199 -48.92 17.41 -17.66
C LYS A 199 -47.78 18.41 -17.60
N GLU A 200 -48.01 19.55 -18.22
CA GLU A 200 -47.17 20.74 -18.12
C GLU A 200 -47.26 21.28 -16.69
N TYR A 201 -46.12 21.35 -16.00
CA TYR A 201 -45.97 22.15 -14.80
C TYR A 201 -44.92 23.22 -15.05
N THR A 202 -45.34 24.47 -14.85
CA THR A 202 -44.53 25.69 -14.94
C THR A 202 -43.41 25.68 -13.89
N PRO A 203 -42.17 26.08 -14.22
CA PRO A 203 -41.12 26.21 -13.22
C PRO A 203 -41.44 27.38 -12.28
N VAL A 204 -41.73 27.07 -11.02
CA VAL A 204 -41.76 28.07 -9.94
C VAL A 204 -40.32 28.50 -9.70
N ALA A 205 -39.97 29.69 -10.17
CA ALA A 205 -38.68 30.31 -9.88
C ALA A 205 -38.65 30.72 -8.40
N ILE A 206 -38.01 29.90 -7.57
CA ILE A 206 -37.63 30.30 -6.21
C ILE A 206 -36.37 31.15 -6.33
N ASN A 207 -36.56 32.47 -6.41
CA ASN A 207 -35.49 33.43 -6.22
C ASN A 207 -35.06 33.42 -4.75
N TYR A 208 -33.98 32.70 -4.43
CA TYR A 208 -33.23 33.00 -3.21
C TYR A 208 -32.16 34.02 -3.56
N ASN A 209 -32.19 35.15 -2.84
CA ASN A 209 -31.24 36.24 -3.02
C ASN A 209 -29.83 35.78 -2.67
N THR A 210 -29.00 35.56 -3.68
CA THR A 210 -27.54 35.48 -3.57
C THR A 210 -26.96 36.86 -3.28
N SER A 211 -27.15 37.34 -2.05
CA SER A 211 -26.46 38.52 -1.54
C SER A 211 -25.42 38.07 -0.52
N MET A 212 -24.17 38.07 -0.95
CA MET A 212 -22.96 38.30 -0.16
C MET A 212 -23.03 37.88 1.32
N VAL A 213 -22.52 36.68 1.61
CA VAL A 213 -21.80 36.43 2.86
C VAL A 213 -20.42 35.94 2.47
N SER A 214 -19.52 36.90 2.26
CA SER A 214 -18.09 36.64 2.26
C SER A 214 -17.64 36.33 3.69
N ASP A 215 -16.85 35.28 3.82
CA ASP A 215 -15.93 35.02 4.92
C ASP A 215 -16.55 34.61 6.27
N SER A 216 -16.76 33.30 6.39
CA SER A 216 -16.50 32.60 7.65
C SER A 216 -15.97 31.23 7.29
N THR A 217 -14.66 31.04 7.47
CA THR A 217 -14.04 29.75 7.78
C THR A 217 -14.86 29.08 8.87
N THR A 218 -15.88 28.33 8.49
CA THR A 218 -16.49 27.35 9.36
C THR A 218 -15.95 26.06 8.81
N ASP A 219 -14.98 25.46 9.47
CA ASP A 219 -14.68 24.06 9.24
C ASP A 219 -15.97 23.30 9.57
N ASP A 220 -16.40 22.35 8.72
CA ASP A 220 -17.57 21.52 9.00
C ASP A 220 -17.28 20.70 10.26
N THR A 221 -17.64 21.27 11.42
CA THR A 221 -17.25 20.77 12.74
C THR A 221 -17.89 19.40 13.00
N GLU A 222 -19.07 19.17 12.43
CA GLU A 222 -19.79 17.90 12.52
C GLU A 222 -19.09 16.81 11.70
N LEU A 223 -18.67 17.13 10.48
CA LEU A 223 -17.91 16.21 9.64
C LEU A 223 -16.53 15.93 10.24
N ALA A 224 -15.84 16.94 10.77
CA ALA A 224 -14.56 16.78 11.45
C ALA A 224 -14.69 15.88 12.69
N ALA A 225 -15.75 16.05 13.49
CA ALA A 225 -16.04 15.17 14.62
C ALA A 225 -16.30 13.72 14.17
N LEU A 226 -16.97 13.51 13.04
CA LEU A 226 -17.16 12.18 12.46
C LEU A 226 -15.84 11.57 11.95
N GLU A 227 -15.00 12.40 11.33
CA GLU A 227 -13.68 12.03 10.82
C GLU A 227 -12.63 11.77 11.91
N GLU A 228 -12.89 12.16 13.15
CA GLU A 228 -12.05 11.79 14.28
C GLU A 228 -12.28 10.33 14.73
N LEU A 229 -13.48 9.78 14.47
CA LEU A 229 -13.76 8.37 14.80
C LEU A 229 -12.98 7.42 13.89
N SER A 230 -12.64 6.24 14.40
CA SER A 230 -12.14 5.14 13.58
C SER A 230 -13.14 4.76 12.49
N ILE A 231 -12.65 4.35 11.32
CA ILE A 231 -13.50 3.96 10.17
C ILE A 231 -14.51 2.88 10.56
N GLU A 232 -14.12 1.89 11.37
CA GLU A 232 -15.01 0.83 11.88
C GLU A 232 -16.24 1.41 12.58
N LYS A 233 -16.03 2.33 13.54
CA LYS A 233 -17.12 3.02 14.24
C LYS A 233 -17.99 3.86 13.30
N ARG A 234 -17.41 4.49 12.27
CA ARG A 234 -18.19 5.23 11.27
C ARG A 234 -19.12 4.28 10.51
N ILE A 235 -18.59 3.14 10.05
CA ILE A 235 -19.37 2.10 9.38
C ILE A 235 -20.50 1.60 10.29
N THR A 236 -20.20 1.26 11.54
CA THR A 236 -21.22 0.81 12.51
C THR A 236 -22.30 1.87 12.70
N LYS A 237 -21.93 3.15 12.89
CA LYS A 237 -22.89 4.24 13.08
C LYS A 237 -23.82 4.41 11.88
N LEU A 238 -23.28 4.32 10.67
CA LEU A 238 -24.05 4.46 9.44
C LEU A 238 -24.91 3.20 9.17
N ASN A 239 -24.42 2.00 9.49
CA ASN A 239 -25.24 0.78 9.43
C ASN A 239 -26.40 0.82 10.43
N ILE A 240 -26.19 1.32 11.65
CA ILE A 240 -27.27 1.52 12.62
C ILE A 240 -28.32 2.49 12.08
N PHE A 241 -27.89 3.59 11.46
CA PHE A 241 -28.81 4.53 10.82
C PHE A 241 -29.67 3.86 9.74
N LEU A 242 -29.07 3.04 8.87
CA LEU A 242 -29.80 2.30 7.83
C LEU A 242 -30.77 1.26 8.39
N ARG A 243 -30.40 0.60 9.48
CA ARG A 243 -31.25 -0.36 10.19
C ARG A 243 -32.46 0.30 10.84
N TYR A 244 -32.27 1.49 11.40
CA TYR A 244 -33.35 2.22 12.06
C TYR A 244 -34.31 2.86 11.06
N GLU A 245 -33.80 3.56 10.05
CA GLU A 245 -34.65 4.33 9.13
C GLU A 245 -35.28 3.47 8.03
N ARG A 246 -34.55 2.47 7.53
CA ARG A 246 -34.95 1.70 6.33
C ARG A 246 -35.05 0.21 6.56
N TYR A 247 -34.88 -0.26 7.80
CA TYR A 247 -34.81 -1.68 8.15
C TYR A 247 -33.85 -2.43 7.23
N TYR A 248 -32.70 -1.83 6.91
CA TYR A 248 -31.72 -2.41 5.99
C TYR A 248 -30.43 -2.75 6.73
N CYS A 249 -29.92 -3.97 6.54
CA CYS A 249 -28.58 -4.34 7.02
C CYS A 249 -27.60 -4.36 5.85
N PHE A 250 -26.55 -3.54 5.93
CA PHE A 250 -25.52 -3.49 4.90
C PHE A 250 -24.75 -4.81 4.74
N PHE A 251 -24.49 -5.50 5.85
CA PHE A 251 -23.72 -6.75 5.84
C PHE A 251 -24.55 -7.94 5.32
N CYS A 252 -25.84 -8.01 5.65
CA CYS A 252 -26.74 -9.00 5.04
C CYS A 252 -27.07 -8.68 3.57
N GLY A 253 -27.08 -7.40 3.19
CA GLY A 253 -27.49 -6.94 1.86
C GLY A 253 -29.01 -7.04 1.62
N ILE A 254 -29.81 -7.10 2.69
CA ILE A 254 -31.26 -7.32 2.64
C ILE A 254 -31.98 -6.19 3.36
N LYS A 255 -33.12 -5.77 2.78
CA LYS A 255 -34.10 -4.90 3.41
C LYS A 255 -35.19 -5.76 4.04
N TYR A 256 -35.41 -5.57 5.33
CA TYR A 256 -36.43 -6.22 6.13
C TYR A 256 -37.73 -5.42 6.07
N ASN A 257 -38.84 -6.07 6.43
CA ASN A 257 -40.14 -5.42 6.38
C ASN A 257 -40.35 -4.50 7.59
N ASP A 258 -39.97 -4.98 8.77
CA ASP A 258 -40.20 -4.34 10.06
C ASP A 258 -39.00 -4.50 11.00
N GLU A 259 -39.00 -3.77 12.11
CA GLU A 259 -37.97 -3.86 13.14
C GLU A 259 -37.88 -5.27 13.76
N CYS A 260 -39.02 -5.95 14.00
CA CYS A 260 -39.03 -7.31 14.54
C CYS A 260 -38.35 -8.30 13.58
N ASP A 261 -38.68 -8.22 12.28
CA ASP A 261 -38.11 -9.04 11.21
C ASP A 261 -36.58 -8.87 11.13
N LEU A 262 -36.10 -7.62 11.28
CA LEU A 262 -34.69 -7.31 11.34
C LEU A 262 -33.99 -7.97 12.54
N TYR A 263 -34.57 -7.94 13.74
CA TYR A 263 -33.93 -8.52 14.92
C TYR A 263 -33.93 -10.05 14.91
N GLU A 264 -34.95 -10.68 14.34
CA GLU A 264 -35.06 -12.15 14.27
C GLU A 264 -34.12 -12.74 13.21
N HIS A 265 -33.90 -12.03 12.10
CA HIS A 265 -33.17 -12.57 10.94
C HIS A 265 -31.77 -11.97 10.72
N CYS A 266 -31.38 -10.91 11.43
CA CYS A 266 -30.06 -10.29 11.31
C CYS A 266 -29.13 -10.73 12.47
N PRO A 267 -27.97 -11.38 12.18
CA PRO A 267 -27.06 -11.89 13.21
C PRO A 267 -26.53 -10.85 14.20
N GLY A 268 -26.32 -9.61 13.76
CA GLY A 268 -25.78 -8.54 14.58
C GLY A 268 -25.55 -7.27 13.79
N VAL A 269 -24.92 -6.27 14.37
CA VAL A 269 -24.76 -4.92 13.76
C VAL A 269 -23.40 -4.74 13.11
N ASN A 270 -22.40 -5.45 13.60
CA ASN A 270 -21.03 -5.34 13.13
C ASN A 270 -20.75 -6.36 12.02
N GLU A 271 -19.66 -6.14 11.30
CA GLU A 271 -19.22 -7.06 10.26
C GLU A 271 -18.91 -8.46 10.82
N GLU A 272 -18.28 -8.50 11.99
CA GLU A 272 -17.87 -9.73 12.68
C GLU A 272 -19.05 -10.67 13.00
N ASP A 273 -20.25 -10.11 13.17
CA ASP A 273 -21.45 -10.90 13.46
C ASP A 273 -21.95 -11.69 12.22
N HIS A 274 -21.42 -11.39 11.03
CA HIS A 274 -21.86 -11.94 9.74
C HIS A 274 -20.77 -12.76 9.02
N GLU A 275 -19.67 -13.07 9.70
CA GLU A 275 -18.60 -13.94 9.17
C GLU A 275 -18.95 -15.43 9.16
#